data_AF-A0AAQ3KPY5-F1
#
_entry.id   AF-A0AAQ3KPY5-F1
#
_cell.length_a   1.000
_cell.length_b   1.000
_cell.length_c   1.000
_cell.angle_alpha   90.00
_cell.angle_beta   90.00
_cell.angle_gamma   90.00
#
_symmetry.space_group_name_H-M   'P 1'
#
loop_
_entity.id
_entity.type
_entity.pdbx_description
1 polymer ?
#
loop_
_entity_poly.entity_id
_entity_poly.type
_entity_poly.pdbx_seq_one_letter_code
_entity_poly.pdbx_strand_id
1 'polypeptide(L)'
;MGFLLYSKGSIVVVTADVKVAVKNKVPLVRSLTLNWLTFFIETNNKATILKMHKDYVPIFLESLNDGTPEVRDAAFAALAAIAKMVGMRPLERSLEKLDDVRKKKLSDMIGNGEASTSGSDE
;
A
#
# COMPACT_ATOMS: atom_id res chain seq x y z
N MET A 1 10.86 -16.71 2.35
CA MET A 1 12.20 -16.40 2.88
C MET A 1 12.98 -15.36 2.06
N GLY A 2 12.70 -15.10 0.78
CA GLY A 2 13.43 -14.09 -0.01
C GLY A 2 13.12 -12.60 0.28
N PHE A 3 11.93 -12.27 0.80
CA PHE A 3 11.50 -10.87 0.95
C PHE A 3 12.09 -10.13 2.16
N LEU A 4 12.60 -10.85 3.18
CA LEU A 4 13.18 -10.23 4.38
C LEU A 4 14.62 -9.69 4.18
N LEU A 5 15.33 -10.09 3.10
CA LEU A 5 16.67 -9.57 2.83
C LEU A 5 16.69 -8.12 2.31
N TYR A 6 15.55 -7.59 1.86
CA TYR A 6 15.48 -6.23 1.29
C TYR A 6 15.45 -5.10 2.32
N SER A 7 15.35 -5.42 3.61
CA SER A 7 15.37 -4.43 4.70
C SER A 7 16.62 -3.52 4.71
N LYS A 8 17.69 -3.89 3.98
CA LYS A 8 18.94 -3.10 3.87
C LYS A 8 19.36 -2.75 2.44
N GLY A 9 18.51 -3.03 1.43
CA GLY A 9 18.81 -2.75 0.01
C GLY A 9 18.50 -1.31 -0.39
N SER A 10 19.10 -0.84 -1.50
CA SER A 10 18.71 0.46 -2.08
C SER A 10 17.24 0.43 -2.49
N ILE A 11 16.50 1.46 -2.08
CA ILE A 11 15.05 1.55 -2.27
C ILE A 11 14.62 1.47 -3.74
N VAL A 12 15.50 1.92 -4.65
CA VAL A 12 15.30 1.85 -6.10
C VAL A 12 15.28 0.41 -6.61
N VAL A 13 16.15 -0.45 -6.08
CA VAL A 13 16.23 -1.88 -6.45
C VAL A 13 14.97 -2.59 -5.96
N VAL A 14 14.56 -2.31 -4.71
CA VAL A 14 13.32 -2.84 -4.12
C VAL A 14 12.10 -2.52 -4.98
N THR A 15 11.97 -1.28 -5.44
CA THR A 15 10.84 -0.86 -6.28
C THR A 15 10.83 -1.59 -7.64
N ALA A 16 11.99 -1.86 -8.25
CA ALA A 16 12.06 -2.62 -9.50
C ALA A 16 11.59 -4.06 -9.31
N ASP A 17 12.05 -4.73 -8.25
CA ASP A 17 11.67 -6.11 -7.93
C ASP A 17 10.18 -6.23 -7.60
N VAL A 18 9.63 -5.24 -6.88
CA VAL A 18 8.19 -5.13 -6.64
C VAL A 18 7.40 -5.06 -7.94
N LYS A 19 7.81 -4.21 -8.90
CA LYS A 19 7.13 -4.05 -10.20
C LYS A 19 7.09 -5.36 -11.01
N VAL A 20 8.10 -6.22 -10.85
CA VAL A 20 8.12 -7.55 -11.46
C VAL A 20 7.21 -8.53 -10.70
N ALA A 21 7.32 -8.55 -9.36
CA ALA A 21 6.62 -9.52 -8.52
C ALA A 21 5.08 -9.35 -8.54
N VAL A 22 4.58 -8.11 -8.58
CA VAL A 22 3.14 -7.82 -8.70
C VAL A 22 2.54 -8.19 -10.06
N LYS A 23 3.36 -8.57 -11.05
CA LYS A 23 2.92 -9.09 -12.36
C LYS A 23 3.16 -10.59 -12.52
N ASN A 24 3.53 -11.28 -11.44
CA ASN A 24 3.82 -12.71 -11.48
C ASN A 24 2.56 -13.53 -11.83
N LYS A 25 2.73 -14.62 -12.59
CA LYS A 25 1.63 -15.52 -12.97
C LYS A 25 0.99 -16.22 -11.77
N VAL A 26 1.75 -16.43 -10.69
CA VAL A 26 1.29 -17.06 -9.45
C VAL A 26 0.57 -16.02 -8.58
N PRO A 27 -0.76 -16.14 -8.33
CA PRO A 27 -1.51 -15.16 -7.55
C PRO A 27 -0.96 -14.97 -6.13
N LEU A 28 -0.50 -16.06 -5.51
CA LEU A 28 0.12 -16.03 -4.19
C LEU A 28 1.37 -15.13 -4.15
N VAL A 29 2.16 -15.08 -5.22
CA VAL A 29 3.34 -14.19 -5.28
C VAL A 29 2.88 -12.73 -5.31
N ARG A 30 1.83 -12.41 -6.09
CA ARG A 30 1.29 -11.05 -6.16
C ARG A 30 0.71 -10.59 -4.82
N SER A 31 -0.15 -11.41 -4.21
CA SER A 31 -0.79 -11.06 -2.93
C SER A 31 0.23 -10.93 -1.78
N LEU A 32 1.19 -11.85 -1.67
CA LEU A 32 2.24 -11.75 -0.66
C LEU A 32 3.15 -10.53 -0.87
N THR A 33 3.42 -10.15 -2.11
CA THR A 33 4.18 -8.92 -2.41
C THR A 33 3.44 -7.67 -1.93
N LEU A 34 2.13 -7.59 -2.19
CA LEU A 34 1.30 -6.47 -1.74
C LEU A 34 1.16 -6.43 -0.21
N ASN A 35 0.98 -7.59 0.45
CA ASN A 35 0.94 -7.67 1.91
C ASN A 35 2.28 -7.25 2.53
N TRP A 36 3.40 -7.61 1.89
CA TRP A 36 4.70 -7.13 2.33
C TRP A 36 4.85 -5.62 2.15
N LEU A 37 4.30 -5.03 1.08
CA LEU A 37 4.27 -3.57 0.92
C LEU A 37 3.45 -2.88 2.00
N THR A 38 2.31 -3.46 2.40
CA THR A 38 1.53 -2.99 3.56
C THR A 38 2.40 -2.93 4.82
N PHE A 39 3.05 -4.05 5.18
CA PHE A 39 3.95 -4.13 6.33
C PHE A 39 5.13 -3.14 6.20
N PHE A 40 5.74 -3.04 5.02
CA PHE A 40 6.82 -2.11 4.75
C PHE A 40 6.38 -0.66 4.94
N ILE A 41 5.19 -0.29 4.48
CA ILE A 41 4.63 1.05 4.70
C ILE A 41 4.44 1.32 6.19
N GLU A 42 3.84 0.39 6.93
CA GLU A 42 3.52 0.55 8.35
C GLU A 42 4.76 0.60 9.25
N THR A 43 5.86 -0.04 8.85
CA THR A 43 7.10 -0.14 9.64
C THR A 43 8.17 0.88 9.25
N ASN A 44 7.91 1.74 8.27
CA ASN A 44 8.83 2.79 7.85
C ASN A 44 8.32 4.18 8.22
N ASN A 45 9.22 5.17 8.24
CA ASN A 45 8.82 6.53 8.58
C ASN A 45 8.08 7.23 7.42
N LYS A 46 7.24 8.20 7.78
CA LYS A 46 6.41 8.98 6.85
C LYS A 46 7.21 9.66 5.73
N ALA A 47 8.39 10.21 6.02
CA ALA A 47 9.20 10.91 5.02
C ALA A 47 9.70 9.97 3.92
N THR A 48 10.08 8.75 4.28
CA THR A 48 10.45 7.69 3.33
C THR A 48 9.26 7.31 2.45
N ILE A 49 8.11 6.99 3.05
CA ILE A 49 6.91 6.59 2.29
C ILE A 49 6.40 7.72 1.39
N LEU A 50 6.44 8.97 1.86
CA LEU A 50 6.05 10.14 1.08
C LEU A 50 6.95 10.34 -0.16
N LYS A 51 8.21 9.93 -0.14
CA LYS A 51 9.07 9.98 -1.35
C LYS A 51 8.68 8.93 -2.39
N MET A 52 8.15 7.78 -1.96
CA MET A 52 7.89 6.63 -2.84
C MET A 52 6.45 6.49 -3.30
N HIS A 53 5.48 7.22 -2.72
CA HIS A 53 4.06 7.01 -3.00
C HIS A 53 3.73 7.04 -4.50
N LYS A 54 4.43 7.87 -5.28
CA LYS A 54 4.23 7.98 -6.73
C LYS A 54 4.57 6.71 -7.51
N ASP A 55 5.47 5.88 -6.98
CA ASP A 55 5.83 4.58 -7.57
C ASP A 55 4.87 3.47 -7.15
N TYR A 56 4.38 3.50 -5.91
CA TYR A 56 3.58 2.40 -5.36
C TYR A 56 2.06 2.56 -5.54
N VAL A 57 1.52 3.78 -5.47
CA VAL A 57 0.07 3.99 -5.62
C VAL A 57 -0.46 3.48 -6.97
N PRO A 58 0.21 3.73 -8.13
CA PRO A 58 -0.24 3.16 -9.39
C PRO A 58 -0.28 1.64 -9.40
N ILE A 59 0.68 0.98 -8.73
CA ILE A 59 0.73 -0.48 -8.60
C ILE A 59 -0.50 -0.99 -7.83
N PHE A 60 -0.82 -0.36 -6.70
CA PHE A 60 -1.99 -0.74 -5.92
C PHE A 60 -3.29 -0.58 -6.72
N LEU A 61 -3.45 0.55 -7.41
CA LEU A 61 -4.63 0.82 -8.24
C LEU A 61 -4.78 -0.17 -9.40
N GLU A 62 -3.68 -0.58 -10.03
CA GLU A 62 -3.70 -1.63 -11.06
C GLU A 62 -4.13 -2.97 -10.44
N SER A 63 -3.54 -3.35 -9.30
CA SER A 63 -3.85 -4.59 -8.58
C SER A 63 -5.27 -4.68 -8.02
N LEU A 64 -5.98 -3.55 -7.84
CA LEU A 64 -7.42 -3.56 -7.52
C LEU A 64 -8.29 -4.20 -8.60
N ASN A 65 -7.77 -4.34 -9.83
CA ASN A 65 -8.46 -4.95 -10.96
C ASN A 65 -8.00 -6.39 -11.23
N ASP A 66 -7.22 -6.98 -10.33
CA ASP A 66 -6.76 -8.36 -10.46
C ASP A 66 -7.95 -9.35 -10.45
N GLY A 67 -7.88 -10.42 -11.23
CA GLY A 67 -8.92 -11.46 -11.29
C GLY A 67 -9.07 -12.25 -9.99
N THR A 68 -8.01 -12.31 -9.17
CA THR A 68 -7.98 -13.06 -7.91
C THR A 68 -8.42 -12.18 -6.72
N PRO A 69 -9.47 -12.56 -5.96
CA PRO A 69 -9.96 -11.78 -4.82
C PRO A 69 -8.89 -11.42 -3.79
N GLU A 70 -8.04 -12.39 -3.44
CA GLU A 70 -6.99 -12.23 -2.42
C GLU A 70 -5.95 -11.18 -2.82
N VAL A 71 -5.68 -11.01 -4.12
CA VAL A 71 -4.77 -9.97 -4.62
C VAL A 71 -5.42 -8.60 -4.52
N ARG A 72 -6.72 -8.49 -4.83
CA ARG A 72 -7.47 -7.23 -4.70
C ARG A 72 -7.57 -6.78 -3.24
N ASP A 73 -7.77 -7.71 -2.32
CA ASP A 73 -7.83 -7.41 -0.88
C ASP A 73 -6.46 -6.96 -0.36
N ALA A 74 -5.37 -7.63 -0.75
CA ALA A 74 -4.01 -7.20 -0.41
C ALA A 74 -3.68 -5.81 -0.99
N ALA A 75 -4.11 -5.52 -2.22
CA ALA A 75 -3.95 -4.20 -2.84
C ALA A 75 -4.72 -3.10 -2.10
N PHE A 76 -5.95 -3.41 -1.65
CA PHE A 76 -6.73 -2.48 -0.83
C PHE A 76 -6.08 -2.21 0.53
N ALA A 77 -5.53 -3.24 1.18
CA ALA A 77 -4.79 -3.08 2.42
C ALA A 77 -3.57 -2.17 2.25
N ALA A 78 -2.78 -2.37 1.18
CA ALA A 78 -1.62 -1.53 0.89
C ALA A 78 -2.01 -0.07 0.56
N LEU A 79 -3.11 0.12 -0.16
CA LEU A 79 -3.64 1.46 -0.46
C LEU A 79 -4.14 2.19 0.79
N ALA A 80 -4.81 1.47 1.70
CA ALA A 80 -5.24 2.02 2.99
C ALA A 80 -4.04 2.39 3.88
N ALA A 81 -3.04 1.51 3.96
CA ALA A 81 -1.82 1.77 4.72
C ALA A 81 -1.07 3.01 4.22
N ILE A 82 -0.90 3.16 2.89
CA ILE A 82 -0.21 4.34 2.36
C ILE A 82 -1.01 5.61 2.58
N ALA A 83 -2.35 5.56 2.44
CA ALA A 83 -3.23 6.69 2.71
C ALA A 83 -3.20 7.12 4.17
N LYS A 84 -3.18 6.16 5.11
CA LYS A 84 -3.01 6.43 6.54
C LYS A 84 -1.64 7.07 6.84
N MET A 85 -0.57 6.58 6.20
CA MET A 85 0.80 7.05 6.42
C MET A 85 1.05 8.48 5.89
N VAL A 86 0.64 8.76 4.64
CA VAL A 86 0.99 10.03 3.96
C VAL A 86 -0.15 11.05 3.97
N GLY A 87 -1.37 10.63 4.31
CA GLY A 87 -2.60 11.42 4.21
C GLY A 87 -3.23 11.39 2.82
N MET A 88 -4.44 11.95 2.70
CA MET A 88 -5.21 11.94 1.45
C MET A 88 -4.71 12.97 0.43
N ARG A 89 -4.21 14.13 0.89
CA ARG A 89 -3.80 15.24 0.02
C ARG A 89 -2.75 14.85 -1.04
N PRO A 90 -1.67 14.10 -0.71
CA PRO A 90 -0.71 13.63 -1.73
C PRO A 90 -1.31 12.64 -2.75
N LEU A 91 -2.47 12.05 -2.44
CA LEU A 91 -3.06 10.95 -3.20
C LEU A 91 -4.25 11.38 -4.07
N GLU A 92 -4.78 12.59 -3.90
CA GLU A 92 -6.01 13.11 -4.53
C GLU A 92 -6.14 12.72 -6.01
N ARG A 93 -5.19 13.13 -6.86
CA ARG A 93 -5.19 12.84 -8.31
C ARG A 93 -5.24 11.33 -8.62
N SER A 94 -4.64 10.49 -7.79
CA SER A 94 -4.64 9.04 -8.02
C SER A 94 -5.96 8.43 -7.59
N LEU A 95 -6.53 8.90 -6.47
CA LEU A 95 -7.79 8.39 -5.90
C LEU A 95 -9.03 8.84 -6.69
N GLU A 96 -8.93 9.87 -7.53
CA GLU A 96 -9.96 10.23 -8.51
C GLU A 96 -10.34 9.06 -9.44
N LYS A 97 -9.42 8.11 -9.65
CA LYS A 97 -9.63 6.91 -10.49
C LYS A 97 -10.49 5.84 -9.82
N LEU A 98 -10.73 5.95 -8.51
CA LEU A 98 -11.61 5.03 -7.79
C LEU A 98 -13.08 5.41 -8.00
N ASP A 99 -13.92 4.41 -8.19
CA ASP A 99 -15.38 4.58 -8.06
C ASP A 99 -15.78 4.86 -6.60
N ASP A 100 -17.02 5.28 -6.40
CA ASP A 100 -17.52 5.68 -5.08
C ASP A 100 -17.55 4.54 -4.06
N VAL A 101 -17.76 3.30 -4.51
CA VAL A 101 -17.74 2.11 -3.63
C VAL A 101 -16.33 1.90 -3.09
N ARG A 102 -15.33 1.98 -3.95
CA ARG A 102 -13.92 1.84 -3.58
C ARG A 102 -13.43 3.01 -2.71
N LYS A 103 -13.87 4.24 -2.98
CA LYS A 103 -13.58 5.41 -2.14
C LYS A 103 -14.17 5.25 -0.73
N LYS A 104 -15.42 4.80 -0.64
CA LYS A 104 -16.08 4.53 0.65
C LYS A 104 -15.33 3.46 1.43
N LYS A 105 -15.02 2.32 0.80
CA LYS A 105 -14.22 1.24 1.43
C LYS A 105 -12.89 1.76 1.96
N LEU A 106 -12.17 2.58 1.18
CA LEU A 106 -10.91 3.18 1.61
C LEU A 106 -11.10 4.10 2.83
N SER A 107 -12.11 4.97 2.79
CA SER A 107 -12.44 5.86 3.91
C SER A 107 -12.76 5.09 5.18
N ASP A 108 -13.56 4.03 5.09
CA ASP A 108 -13.92 3.18 6.23
C ASP A 108 -12.68 2.49 6.83
N MET A 109 -11.77 1.98 5.99
CA MET A 109 -10.53 1.33 6.43
C MET A 109 -9.57 2.30 7.13
N ILE A 110 -9.52 3.57 6.70
CA ILE A 110 -8.67 4.58 7.33
C ILE A 110 -9.32 5.10 8.62
N GLY A 111 -10.63 5.35 8.62
CA GLY A 111 -11.39 5.83 9.77
C GLY A 111 -11.51 4.82 10.92
N ASN A 112 -11.44 3.51 10.63
CA ASN A 112 -11.40 2.47 11.65
C ASN A 112 -10.02 2.32 12.33
N GLY A 113 -9.05 3.16 11.97
CA GLY A 113 -7.67 3.14 12.46
C GLY A 113 -7.34 4.12 13.59
N GLU A 114 -8.31 4.91 14.06
CA GLU A 114 -8.18 5.87 15.16
C GLU A 114 -8.84 5.33 16.44
N ALA A 115 -8.19 4.38 17.11
CA ALA A 115 -8.49 4.00 18.50
C ALA A 115 -7.22 3.78 19.34
N SER A 116 -6.07 4.31 18.92
CA SER A 116 -4.81 4.10 19.64
C SER A 116 -3.80 5.21 19.36
N THR A 117 -4.12 6.46 19.68
CA THR A 117 -3.17 7.50 20.15
C THR A 117 -3.97 8.79 20.42
N SER A 118 -4.77 8.81 21.48
CA SER A 118 -4.99 10.06 22.22
C SER A 118 -4.00 10.05 23.36
N GLY A 119 -2.82 10.62 23.11
CA GLY A 119 -1.98 11.11 24.19
C GLY A 119 -2.78 12.19 24.91
N SER A 120 -3.19 11.88 26.13
CA SER A 120 -3.64 12.86 27.09
C SER A 120 -2.39 13.51 27.65
N ASP A 121 -1.94 14.60 27.03
CA ASP A 121 -0.98 15.50 27.66
C ASP A 121 -1.63 16.89 27.77
N GLU A 122 -1.80 17.27 29.04
CA GLU A 122 -2.15 18.57 29.65
C GLU A 122 -3.56 19.17 29.50
#